data_AF-A0A182R0F9-F1
#
_entry.id   AF-A0A182R0F9-F1
#
_cell.length_a   1.000
_cell.length_b   1.000
_cell.length_c   1.000
_cell.angle_alpha   90.00
_cell.angle_beta   90.00
_cell.angle_gamma   90.00
#
_symmetry.space_group_name_H-M   'P 1'
#
loop_
_entity.id
_entity.type
_entity.pdbx_description
1 polymer ?
#
loop_
_entity_poly.entity_id
_entity_poly.type
_entity_poly.pdbx_seq_one_letter_code
_entity_poly.pdbx_strand_id
1 'polypeptide(L)'
;MENFVHQNYSGADQTSTQSYHLHLLHLNRLFQQLYQSRLETLMLEAHQQQEQQSSIGPVMTPPSTPNSSIEEDCARNLQIRQDLLESLEPSSSVERVPEIDHSRVRRVSPKKIRFNPYDLQRRSKHLSAVSVDTPVEVELTYNKNMVRTRSSQCSTPEEKKRRLQNTYAARLSRAKTRTLQMMLEKEHNEEAAHNQSLKRSVAAKRTYVIMLQQLLGLPTQKLASEWMILQGQQDLLLK
;
A
#
# COMPACT_ATOMS: atom_id res chain seq x y z
N MET A 1 52.15 -22.88 12.84
CA MET A 1 51.66 -21.99 13.89
C MET A 1 50.81 -20.92 13.23
N GLU A 2 49.51 -21.16 13.08
CA GLU A 2 48.55 -20.13 12.66
C GLU A 2 47.32 -20.24 13.56
N ASN A 3 47.10 -19.21 14.37
CA ASN A 3 46.00 -19.11 15.32
C ASN A 3 44.78 -18.51 14.61
N PHE A 4 43.73 -19.32 14.44
CA PHE A 4 42.41 -18.86 14.00
C PHE A 4 41.66 -18.25 15.19
N VAL A 5 41.45 -16.93 15.14
CA VAL A 5 40.62 -16.19 16.10
C VAL A 5 39.17 -16.26 15.64
N HIS A 6 38.36 -17.10 16.29
CA HIS A 6 36.91 -17.06 16.16
C HIS A 6 36.38 -15.85 16.95
N GLN A 7 36.04 -14.77 16.23
CA GLN A 7 35.28 -13.66 16.79
C GLN A 7 33.80 -14.07 16.96
N ASN A 8 33.39 -14.19 18.23
CA ASN A 8 32.00 -14.35 18.63
C ASN A 8 31.22 -13.05 18.43
N TYR A 9 30.45 -12.96 17.34
CA TYR A 9 29.39 -11.96 17.18
C TYR A 9 28.04 -12.57 17.60
N SER A 10 27.77 -12.56 18.91
CA SER A 10 26.45 -12.95 19.44
C SER A 10 26.16 -12.12 20.68
N GLY A 11 25.44 -11.01 20.53
CA GLY A 11 25.04 -10.23 21.70
C GLY A 11 24.34 -8.90 21.49
N ALA A 12 24.08 -8.45 20.26
CA ALA A 12 23.32 -7.22 20.02
C ALA A 12 21.97 -7.55 19.37
N ASP A 13 20.89 -7.00 19.95
CA ASP A 13 19.60 -6.70 19.33
C ASP A 13 18.37 -7.61 19.60
N GLN A 14 18.35 -8.35 20.71
CA GLN A 14 17.08 -8.93 21.18
C GLN A 14 16.11 -7.86 21.74
N THR A 15 16.62 -6.75 22.28
CA THR A 15 15.78 -5.65 22.82
C THR A 15 15.18 -4.78 21.71
N SER A 16 15.93 -4.57 20.62
CA SER A 16 15.48 -3.81 19.44
C SER A 16 14.32 -4.52 18.72
N THR A 17 14.42 -5.84 18.57
CA THR A 17 13.36 -6.66 17.96
C THR A 17 12.09 -6.70 18.81
N GLN A 18 12.20 -6.78 20.14
CA GLN A 18 11.06 -6.68 21.04
C GLN A 18 10.34 -5.32 20.95
N SER A 19 11.11 -4.22 20.89
CA SER A 19 10.56 -2.87 20.74
C SER A 19 9.74 -2.72 19.45
N TYR A 20 10.23 -3.28 18.34
CA TYR A 20 9.53 -3.27 17.05
C TYR A 20 8.21 -4.05 17.08
N HIS A 21 8.19 -5.23 17.71
CA HIS A 21 6.96 -6.03 17.83
C HIS A 21 5.89 -5.33 18.67
N LEU A 22 6.28 -4.69 19.77
CA LEU A 22 5.36 -3.90 20.60
C LEU A 22 4.80 -2.70 19.82
N HIS A 23 5.62 -2.04 19.02
CA HIS A 23 5.19 -0.94 18.16
C HIS A 23 4.17 -1.40 17.10
N LEU A 24 4.39 -2.56 16.46
CA LEU A 24 3.43 -3.14 15.51
C LEU A 24 2.09 -3.50 16.16
N LEU A 25 2.12 -4.08 17.37
CA LEU A 25 0.89 -4.40 18.12
C LEU A 25 0.13 -3.13 18.50
N HIS A 26 0.85 -2.08 18.90
CA HIS A 26 0.26 -0.78 19.20
C HIS A 26 -0.43 -0.17 17.96
N LEU A 27 0.25 -0.16 16.80
CA LEU A 27 -0.33 0.30 15.54
C LEU A 27 -1.56 -0.53 15.15
N ASN A 28 -1.50 -1.85 15.24
CA ASN A 28 -2.64 -2.71 14.93
C ASN A 28 -3.86 -2.38 15.81
N ARG A 29 -3.64 -2.14 17.10
CA ARG A 29 -4.70 -1.72 18.03
C ARG A 29 -5.30 -0.37 17.65
N LEU A 30 -4.48 0.62 17.29
CA LEU A 30 -4.97 1.93 16.84
C LEU A 30 -5.82 1.80 15.56
N PHE A 31 -5.38 0.98 14.61
CA PHE A 31 -6.17 0.71 13.41
C PHE A 31 -7.52 0.08 13.75
N GLN A 32 -7.57 -0.93 14.63
CA GLN A 32 -8.83 -1.55 15.05
C GLN A 32 -9.79 -0.53 15.69
N GLN A 33 -9.28 0.37 16.53
CA GLN A 33 -10.08 1.43 17.15
C GLN A 33 -10.64 2.42 16.11
N LEU A 34 -9.82 2.84 15.13
CA LEU A 34 -10.28 3.69 14.03
C LEU A 34 -11.37 3.01 13.20
N TYR A 35 -11.20 1.72 12.89
CA TYR A 35 -12.22 0.96 12.16
C TYR A 35 -13.53 0.87 12.94
N GLN A 36 -13.49 0.59 14.25
CA GLN A 36 -14.67 0.52 15.09
C GLN A 36 -15.41 1.88 15.15
N SER A 37 -14.68 2.97 15.41
CA SER A 37 -15.25 4.32 15.44
C SER A 37 -15.87 4.71 14.09
N ARG A 38 -15.22 4.35 12.97
CA ARG A 38 -15.80 4.61 11.64
C ARG A 38 -17.07 3.79 11.40
N LEU A 39 -17.13 2.56 11.91
CA LEU A 39 -18.31 1.71 11.77
C LEU A 39 -19.49 2.25 12.58
N GLU A 40 -19.23 2.74 13.80
CA GLU A 40 -20.23 3.40 14.64
C GLU A 40 -20.79 4.66 13.98
N THR A 41 -19.93 5.53 13.43
CA THR A 41 -20.40 6.74 12.71
C THR A 41 -21.28 6.39 11.51
N LEU A 42 -20.90 5.39 10.72
CA LEU A 42 -21.72 4.94 9.59
C LEU A 42 -23.07 4.35 10.03
N MET A 43 -23.12 3.61 11.14
CA MET A 43 -24.40 3.12 11.68
C MET A 43 -25.29 4.27 12.17
N LEU A 44 -24.69 5.30 12.78
CA LEU A 44 -25.40 6.47 13.25
C LEU A 44 -25.96 7.29 12.08
N GLU A 45 -25.18 7.49 11.02
CA GLU A 45 -25.62 8.11 9.77
C GLU A 45 -26.78 7.33 9.12
N ALA A 46 -26.69 5.99 9.06
CA ALA A 46 -27.75 5.15 8.52
C ALA A 46 -29.05 5.25 9.32
N HIS A 47 -28.96 5.28 10.66
CA HIS A 47 -30.12 5.45 11.52
C HIS A 47 -30.77 6.83 11.35
N GLN A 48 -29.96 7.89 11.27
CA GLN A 48 -30.46 9.24 11.03
C GLN A 48 -31.18 9.37 9.67
N GLN A 49 -30.67 8.72 8.62
CA GLN A 49 -31.36 8.67 7.33
C GLN A 49 -32.71 7.96 7.41
N GLN A 50 -32.80 6.88 8.21
CA GLN A 50 -34.05 6.16 8.41
C GLN A 50 -35.10 7.02 9.14
N GLU A 51 -34.69 7.82 10.13
CA GLU A 51 -35.58 8.76 10.83
C GLU A 51 -36.04 9.93 9.94
N GLN A 52 -35.17 10.43 9.05
CA GLN A 52 -35.56 11.46 8.09
C GLN A 52 -36.60 10.95 7.09
N GLN A 53 -36.56 9.67 6.72
CA GLN A 53 -37.56 9.05 5.85
C GLN A 53 -38.91 8.84 6.56
N SER A 54 -38.92 8.60 7.88
CA SER A 54 -40.17 8.43 8.64
C SER A 54 -40.80 9.74 9.09
N SER A 55 -40.05 10.85 9.11
CA SER A 55 -40.52 12.19 9.49
C SER A 55 -41.18 12.99 8.35
N ILE A 56 -41.10 12.52 7.10
CA ILE A 56 -41.90 13.10 6.01
C ILE A 56 -43.32 12.54 6.19
N GLY A 57 -44.20 13.35 6.77
CA GLY A 57 -45.61 13.02 7.00
C GLY A 57 -46.33 12.56 5.72
N PRO A 58 -47.58 12.08 5.82
CA PRO A 58 -48.31 11.46 4.72
C PRO A 58 -48.59 12.50 3.62
N VAL A 59 -47.64 12.69 2.72
CA VAL A 59 -47.81 13.42 1.48
C VAL A 59 -48.65 12.53 0.59
N MET A 60 -49.80 13.05 0.16
CA MET A 60 -50.70 12.41 -0.79
C MET A 60 -49.90 11.84 -1.96
N THR A 61 -49.99 10.51 -2.09
CA THR A 61 -49.37 9.76 -3.17
C THR A 61 -50.00 10.14 -4.51
N PRO A 62 -49.22 10.51 -5.53
CA PRO A 62 -49.65 10.32 -6.91
C PRO A 62 -49.76 8.81 -7.19
N PRO A 63 -50.65 8.40 -8.11
CA PRO A 63 -50.97 7.00 -8.33
C PRO A 63 -49.73 6.21 -8.77
N SER A 64 -49.50 5.09 -8.09
CA SER A 64 -48.45 4.13 -8.35
C SER A 64 -48.44 3.69 -9.82
N THR A 65 -47.27 3.76 -10.46
CA THR A 65 -46.96 2.86 -11.57
C THR A 65 -46.69 1.46 -10.98
N PRO A 66 -47.36 0.40 -11.47
CA PRO A 66 -47.12 -0.96 -11.01
C PRO A 66 -45.78 -1.44 -11.58
N ASN A 67 -45.01 -2.19 -10.79
CA ASN A 67 -43.72 -2.85 -11.12
C ASN A 67 -42.45 -2.05 -10.78
N SER A 68 -42.22 -1.82 -9.50
CA SER A 68 -40.87 -1.58 -8.98
C SER A 68 -40.70 -2.46 -7.73
N SER A 69 -40.73 -3.78 -7.95
CA SER A 69 -40.50 -4.76 -6.89
C SER A 69 -39.02 -4.74 -6.53
N ILE A 70 -38.71 -4.79 -5.23
CA ILE A 70 -37.36 -5.00 -4.68
C ILE A 70 -36.69 -6.26 -5.29
N GLU A 71 -37.49 -7.17 -5.84
CA GLU A 71 -37.01 -8.33 -6.60
C GLU A 71 -36.34 -7.96 -7.93
N GLU A 72 -36.75 -6.86 -8.58
CA GLU A 72 -36.15 -6.39 -9.85
C GLU A 72 -34.75 -5.80 -9.63
N ASP A 73 -34.50 -5.11 -8.52
CA ASP A 73 -33.15 -4.62 -8.20
C ASP A 73 -32.21 -5.75 -7.77
N CYS A 74 -32.75 -6.80 -7.14
CA CYS A 74 -32.00 -8.02 -6.83
C CYS A 74 -31.68 -8.81 -8.12
N ALA A 75 -32.64 -8.90 -9.05
CA ALA A 75 -32.45 -9.50 -10.37
C ALA A 75 -31.44 -8.70 -11.22
N ARG A 76 -31.49 -7.37 -11.18
CA ARG A 76 -30.55 -6.50 -11.90
C ARG A 76 -29.11 -6.67 -11.41
N ASN A 77 -28.91 -6.83 -10.10
CA ASN A 77 -27.58 -7.15 -9.53
C ASN A 77 -27.08 -8.57 -9.90
N LEU A 78 -27.99 -9.54 -10.01
CA LEU A 78 -27.66 -10.88 -10.50
C LEU A 78 -27.31 -10.87 -12.00
N GLN A 79 -28.01 -10.06 -12.80
CA GLN A 79 -27.73 -9.87 -14.23
C GLN A 79 -26.34 -9.23 -14.44
N ILE A 80 -26.01 -8.18 -13.69
CA ILE A 80 -24.68 -7.54 -13.75
C ILE A 80 -23.56 -8.54 -13.42
N ARG A 81 -23.81 -9.48 -12.48
CA ARG A 81 -22.88 -10.56 -12.17
C ARG A 81 -22.76 -11.59 -13.29
N GLN A 82 -23.86 -11.91 -13.97
CA GLN A 82 -23.86 -12.84 -15.11
C GLN A 82 -23.14 -12.23 -16.31
N ASP A 83 -23.38 -10.95 -16.65
CA ASP A 83 -22.70 -10.25 -17.75
C ASP A 83 -21.18 -10.14 -17.52
N LEU A 84 -20.75 -9.99 -16.26
CA LEU A 84 -19.33 -10.03 -15.86
C LEU A 84 -18.70 -11.42 -15.96
N LEU A 85 -19.51 -12.48 -15.90
CA LEU A 85 -19.08 -13.86 -16.11
C LEU A 85 -19.09 -14.24 -17.61
N GLU A 86 -20.01 -13.68 -18.39
CA GLU A 86 -20.12 -13.95 -19.83
C GLU A 86 -19.05 -13.20 -20.65
N SER A 87 -18.59 -12.04 -20.16
CA SER A 87 -17.39 -11.36 -20.68
C SER A 87 -16.06 -12.09 -20.36
N LEU A 88 -16.10 -13.19 -19.61
CA LEU A 88 -14.96 -14.09 -19.35
C LEU A 88 -14.98 -15.35 -20.25
N GLU A 89 -15.93 -15.48 -21.18
CA GLU A 89 -15.86 -16.52 -22.21
C GLU A 89 -14.59 -16.31 -23.05
N PRO A 90 -13.64 -17.26 -23.03
CA PRO A 90 -12.45 -17.16 -23.85
C PRO A 90 -12.89 -17.35 -25.29
N SER A 91 -12.88 -16.27 -26.07
CA SER A 91 -13.01 -16.29 -27.53
C SER A 91 -12.13 -17.41 -28.09
N SER A 92 -12.77 -18.53 -28.44
CA SER A 92 -12.17 -19.76 -28.94
C SER A 92 -11.73 -19.58 -30.39
N SER A 93 -10.75 -18.68 -30.58
CA SER A 93 -9.94 -18.70 -31.80
C SER A 93 -9.04 -19.94 -31.71
N VAL A 94 -9.48 -21.00 -32.38
CA VAL A 94 -8.69 -22.20 -32.64
C VAL A 94 -7.54 -21.80 -33.56
N GLU A 95 -6.47 -21.27 -32.99
CA GLU A 95 -5.20 -21.12 -33.67
C GLU A 95 -4.56 -22.51 -33.76
N ARG A 96 -4.44 -23.03 -34.99
CA ARG A 96 -3.76 -24.29 -35.28
C ARG A 96 -2.37 -24.27 -34.65
N VAL A 97 -2.18 -25.11 -33.64
CA VAL A 97 -0.87 -25.39 -33.04
C VAL A 97 0.01 -26.01 -34.14
N PRO A 98 1.12 -25.39 -34.55
CA PRO A 98 2.09 -26.06 -35.41
C PRO A 98 2.68 -27.24 -34.63
N GLU A 99 2.65 -28.43 -35.23
CA GLU A 99 3.31 -29.62 -34.71
C GLU A 99 4.78 -29.28 -34.40
N ILE A 100 5.12 -29.31 -33.12
CA ILE A 100 6.49 -29.07 -32.66
C ILE A 100 7.26 -30.36 -32.91
N ASP A 101 8.01 -30.36 -33.99
CA ASP A 101 8.98 -31.41 -34.33
C ASP A 101 10.08 -31.45 -33.24
N HIS A 102 10.00 -32.45 -32.36
CA HIS A 102 10.89 -32.65 -31.21
C HIS A 102 12.29 -33.14 -31.59
N SER A 103 12.59 -33.30 -32.88
CA SER A 103 13.85 -33.90 -33.37
C SER A 103 15.04 -32.94 -33.44
N ARG A 104 14.87 -31.64 -33.13
CA ARG A 104 15.95 -30.65 -33.23
C ARG A 104 16.30 -30.00 -31.89
N VAL A 105 17.00 -30.74 -31.03
CA VAL A 105 17.69 -30.20 -29.85
C VAL A 105 18.86 -29.32 -30.33
N ARG A 106 18.56 -28.08 -30.72
CA ARG A 106 19.58 -27.05 -30.90
C ARG A 106 20.18 -26.77 -29.53
N ARG A 107 21.48 -27.00 -29.38
CA ARG A 107 22.26 -26.54 -28.22
C ARG A 107 22.22 -25.01 -28.22
N VAL A 108 21.27 -24.42 -27.49
CA VAL A 108 21.22 -22.98 -27.28
C VAL A 108 22.30 -22.66 -26.26
N SER A 109 23.30 -21.88 -26.65
CA SER A 109 24.32 -21.36 -25.74
C SER A 109 23.63 -20.63 -24.57
N PRO A 110 24.15 -20.77 -23.33
CA PRO A 110 23.55 -20.15 -22.15
C PRO A 110 23.35 -18.66 -22.39
N LYS A 111 22.11 -18.18 -22.20
CA LYS A 111 21.80 -16.76 -22.34
C LYS A 111 22.40 -16.03 -21.14
N LYS A 112 23.43 -15.23 -21.38
CA LYS A 112 23.96 -14.31 -20.38
C LYS A 112 23.07 -13.08 -20.33
N ILE A 113 22.54 -12.75 -19.16
CA ILE A 113 21.88 -11.45 -18.95
C ILE A 113 22.91 -10.52 -18.32
N ARG A 114 23.08 -9.35 -18.94
CA ARG A 114 23.88 -8.26 -18.40
C ARG A 114 22.98 -7.33 -17.61
N PHE A 115 23.27 -7.17 -16.32
CA PHE A 115 22.61 -6.18 -15.48
C PHE A 115 23.52 -4.97 -15.38
N ASN A 116 23.02 -3.79 -15.79
CA ASN A 116 23.77 -2.57 -15.55
C ASN A 116 23.71 -2.22 -14.07
N PRO A 117 24.78 -1.60 -13.52
CA PRO A 117 24.84 -1.26 -12.09
C PRO A 117 23.70 -0.32 -11.66
N TYR A 118 23.21 0.51 -12.58
CA TYR A 118 22.07 1.41 -12.34
C TYR A 118 20.71 0.70 -12.30
N ASP A 119 20.57 -0.47 -12.92
CA ASP A 119 19.30 -1.23 -12.93
C ASP A 119 19.02 -1.88 -11.56
N LEU A 120 20.06 -2.01 -10.73
CA LEU A 120 19.99 -2.59 -9.38
C LEU A 120 19.60 -1.58 -8.30
N GLN A 121 19.30 -0.33 -8.66
CA GLN A 121 18.95 0.74 -7.70
C GLN A 121 17.62 0.52 -6.98
N ARG A 122 16.76 -0.41 -7.43
CA ARG A 122 15.52 -0.82 -6.73
C ARG A 122 15.74 -1.92 -5.67
N ARG A 123 16.95 -2.06 -5.12
CA ARG A 123 17.21 -2.99 -4.00
C ARG A 123 16.75 -2.41 -2.67
N SER A 124 16.26 -3.27 -1.78
CA SER A 124 15.96 -2.88 -0.40
C SER A 124 17.25 -2.41 0.30
N LYS A 125 17.14 -1.37 1.14
CA LYS A 125 18.28 -0.70 1.80
C LYS A 125 19.16 -1.63 2.67
N HIS A 126 18.69 -2.86 2.95
CA HIS A 126 19.36 -3.83 3.80
C HIS A 126 20.35 -4.75 3.05
N LEU A 127 20.44 -4.67 1.72
CA LEU A 127 21.35 -5.50 0.89
C LEU A 127 22.49 -4.68 0.25
N SER A 128 22.78 -3.48 0.77
CA SER A 128 23.62 -2.44 0.13
C SER A 128 25.14 -2.61 0.30
N ALA A 129 25.63 -3.70 0.90
CA ALA A 129 27.04 -3.83 1.25
C ALA A 129 28.00 -4.09 0.08
N VAL A 130 27.49 -4.27 -1.15
CA VAL A 130 28.33 -4.52 -2.34
C VAL A 130 28.02 -3.46 -3.39
N SER A 131 28.86 -2.41 -3.43
CA SER A 131 28.93 -1.48 -4.54
C SER A 131 29.38 -2.26 -5.77
N VAL A 132 28.53 -2.36 -6.78
CA VAL A 132 28.90 -3.01 -8.04
C VAL A 132 29.13 -1.91 -9.06
N ASP A 133 30.40 -1.59 -9.32
CA ASP A 133 30.78 -0.54 -10.28
C ASP A 133 30.88 -1.08 -11.72
N THR A 134 30.87 -2.40 -11.88
CA THR A 134 30.95 -3.08 -13.18
C THR A 134 29.65 -3.82 -13.50
N PRO A 135 29.27 -3.96 -14.78
CA PRO A 135 28.08 -4.70 -15.16
C PRO A 135 28.20 -6.16 -14.73
N VAL A 136 27.20 -6.67 -14.01
CA VAL A 136 27.17 -8.07 -13.57
C VAL A 136 26.60 -8.92 -14.68
N GLU A 137 27.40 -9.87 -15.17
CA GLU A 137 26.91 -10.93 -16.04
C GLU A 137 26.42 -12.09 -15.19
N VAL A 138 25.13 -12.42 -15.28
CA VAL A 138 24.59 -13.63 -14.65
C VAL A 138 24.29 -14.63 -15.75
N GLU A 139 24.91 -15.81 -15.63
CA GLU A 139 24.60 -16.94 -16.48
C GLU A 139 23.25 -17.54 -16.07
N LEU A 140 22.26 -17.48 -16.95
CA LEU A 140 20.98 -18.12 -16.71
C LEU A 140 21.04 -19.58 -17.13
N THR A 141 21.35 -20.46 -16.19
CA THR A 141 21.10 -21.90 -16.34
C THR A 141 19.65 -22.22 -16.04
N TYR A 142 18.88 -22.53 -17.08
CA TYR A 142 17.51 -23.00 -16.92
C TYR A 142 17.48 -24.39 -16.29
N ASN A 143 17.04 -24.50 -15.04
CA ASN A 143 16.84 -25.79 -14.40
C ASN A 143 15.51 -26.39 -14.85
N LYS A 144 15.58 -27.31 -15.82
CA LYS A 144 14.42 -28.04 -16.35
C LYS A 144 13.58 -28.77 -15.27
N ASN A 145 14.18 -29.12 -14.13
CA ASN A 145 13.48 -29.80 -13.02
C ASN A 145 12.67 -28.83 -12.15
N MET A 146 12.87 -27.52 -12.27
CA MET A 146 12.07 -26.49 -11.59
C MET A 146 10.87 -26.02 -12.41
N VAL A 147 10.75 -26.50 -13.63
CA VAL A 147 9.66 -26.17 -14.54
C VAL A 147 8.43 -26.89 -14.03
N ARG A 148 7.46 -26.12 -13.53
CA ARG A 148 6.12 -26.66 -13.27
C ARG A 148 5.53 -27.07 -14.62
N THR A 149 5.75 -28.31 -15.04
CA THR A 149 5.06 -28.93 -16.16
C THR A 149 3.61 -29.10 -15.74
N ARG A 150 2.81 -28.06 -15.91
CA ARG A 150 1.36 -28.21 -15.87
C ARG A 150 1.01 -29.01 -17.10
N SER A 151 0.64 -30.28 -16.92
CA SER A 151 0.01 -31.05 -17.99
C SER A 151 -1.18 -30.22 -18.48
N SER A 152 -1.17 -29.87 -19.76
CA SER A 152 -2.28 -29.16 -20.42
C SER A 152 -3.58 -29.96 -20.38
N GLN A 153 -3.49 -31.24 -20.04
CA GLN A 153 -4.60 -32.16 -19.90
C GLN A 153 -5.20 -32.09 -18.48
N CYS A 154 -6.42 -31.55 -18.43
CA CYS A 154 -7.43 -31.74 -17.39
C CYS A 154 -7.10 -31.21 -15.99
N SER A 155 -7.04 -29.88 -15.84
CA SER A 155 -7.25 -29.26 -14.52
C SER A 155 -8.64 -29.63 -14.00
N THR A 156 -8.71 -30.22 -12.81
CA THR A 156 -9.96 -30.66 -12.21
C THR A 156 -10.90 -29.46 -12.00
N PRO A 157 -12.23 -29.65 -12.07
CA PRO A 157 -13.18 -28.53 -11.88
C PRO A 157 -12.99 -27.84 -10.53
N GLU A 158 -12.59 -28.58 -9.49
CA GLU A 158 -12.28 -28.02 -8.18
C GLU A 158 -11.02 -27.12 -8.21
N GLU A 159 -9.97 -27.54 -8.91
CA GLU A 159 -8.75 -26.74 -9.04
C GLU A 159 -9.02 -25.44 -9.82
N LYS A 160 -9.87 -25.49 -10.86
CA LYS A 160 -10.33 -24.29 -11.56
C LYS A 160 -11.04 -23.32 -10.61
N LYS A 161 -11.98 -23.80 -9.79
CA LYS A 161 -12.67 -22.97 -8.78
C LYS A 161 -11.68 -22.33 -7.79
N ARG A 162 -10.72 -23.09 -7.27
CA ARG A 162 -9.67 -22.56 -6.38
C ARG A 162 -8.83 -21.48 -7.06
N ARG A 163 -8.44 -21.67 -8.33
CA ARG A 163 -7.69 -20.66 -9.10
C ARG A 163 -8.51 -19.39 -9.32
N LEU A 164 -9.79 -19.51 -9.62
CA LEU A 164 -10.68 -18.35 -9.78
C LEU A 164 -10.82 -17.58 -8.46
N GLN A 165 -11.05 -18.28 -7.34
CA GLN A 165 -11.11 -17.68 -6.01
C GLN A 165 -9.79 -16.98 -5.65
N ASN A 166 -8.65 -17.62 -5.90
CA ASN A 166 -7.34 -17.00 -5.63
C ASN A 166 -7.11 -15.77 -6.52
N THR A 167 -7.49 -15.84 -7.80
CA THR A 167 -7.39 -14.70 -8.73
C THR A 167 -8.25 -13.53 -8.26
N TYR A 168 -9.48 -13.81 -7.83
CA TYR A 168 -10.39 -12.82 -7.26
C TYR A 168 -9.83 -12.21 -5.98
N ALA A 169 -9.37 -13.05 -5.03
CA ALA A 169 -8.78 -12.60 -3.78
C ALA A 169 -7.52 -11.74 -4.02
N ALA A 170 -6.68 -12.12 -4.98
CA ALA A 170 -5.49 -11.34 -5.36
C ALA A 170 -5.87 -9.98 -5.98
N ARG A 171 -6.91 -9.93 -6.83
CA ARG A 171 -7.43 -8.66 -7.37
C ARG A 171 -7.95 -7.76 -6.25
N LEU A 172 -8.74 -8.31 -5.33
CA LEU A 172 -9.29 -7.58 -4.19
C LEU A 172 -8.18 -7.07 -3.26
N SER A 173 -7.19 -7.91 -2.96
CA SER A 173 -6.02 -7.52 -2.16
C SER A 173 -5.27 -6.35 -2.80
N ARG A 174 -5.00 -6.42 -4.11
CA ARG A 174 -4.34 -5.32 -4.85
C ARG A 174 -5.18 -4.05 -4.88
N ALA A 175 -6.50 -4.16 -5.01
CA ALA A 175 -7.39 -3.01 -4.93
C ALA A 175 -7.30 -2.34 -3.55
N LYS A 176 -7.37 -3.13 -2.46
CA LYS A 176 -7.22 -2.63 -1.09
C LYS A 176 -5.88 -1.94 -0.83
N THR A 177 -4.77 -2.50 -1.33
CA THR A 177 -3.47 -1.86 -1.16
C THR A 177 -3.37 -0.55 -1.92
N ARG A 178 -3.96 -0.45 -3.12
CA ARG A 178 -3.98 0.80 -3.89
C ARG A 178 -4.81 1.87 -3.19
N THR A 179 -6.00 1.52 -2.68
CA THR A 179 -6.85 2.47 -1.96
C THR A 179 -6.16 2.96 -0.70
N LEU A 180 -5.50 2.07 0.06
CA LEU A 180 -4.74 2.45 1.25
C LEU A 180 -3.57 3.38 0.89
N GLN A 181 -2.83 3.09 -0.17
CA GLN A 181 -1.75 3.96 -0.63
C GLN A 181 -2.28 5.36 -1.00
N MET A 182 -3.38 5.43 -1.75
CA MET A 182 -4.00 6.72 -2.12
C MET A 182 -4.46 7.51 -0.88
N MET A 183 -4.98 6.84 0.15
CA MET A 183 -5.37 7.50 1.40
C MET A 183 -4.15 8.07 2.14
N LEU A 184 -3.06 7.30 2.27
CA LEU A 184 -1.84 7.77 2.90
C LEU A 184 -1.18 8.93 2.14
N GLU A 185 -1.18 8.88 0.81
CA GLU A 185 -0.68 9.97 -0.02
C GLU A 185 -1.52 11.24 0.18
N LYS A 186 -2.84 11.10 0.29
CA LYS A 186 -3.75 12.22 0.58
C LYS A 186 -3.47 12.82 1.96
N GLU A 187 -3.42 12.00 3.00
CA GLU A 187 -3.13 12.45 4.37
C GLU A 187 -1.77 13.17 4.43
N HIS A 188 -0.74 12.61 3.80
CA HIS A 188 0.57 13.24 3.72
C HIS A 188 0.52 14.63 3.05
N ASN A 189 -0.24 14.77 1.97
CA ASN A 189 -0.39 16.05 1.28
C ASN A 189 -1.17 17.08 2.12
N GLU A 190 -2.20 16.64 2.84
CA GLU A 190 -2.97 17.50 3.76
C GLU A 190 -2.10 17.99 4.92
N GLU A 191 -1.31 17.10 5.53
CA GLU A 191 -0.35 17.46 6.58
C GLU A 191 0.73 18.42 6.05
N ALA A 192 1.24 18.19 4.83
CA ALA A 192 2.22 19.08 4.21
C ALA A 192 1.63 20.49 3.99
N ALA A 193 0.39 20.58 3.49
CA ALA A 193 -0.30 21.86 3.31
C ALA A 193 -0.56 22.56 4.65
N HIS A 194 -0.99 21.81 5.67
CA HIS A 194 -1.20 22.33 7.02
C HIS A 194 0.11 22.88 7.62
N ASN A 195 1.19 22.12 7.54
CA ASN A 195 2.51 22.54 7.99
C ASN A 195 3.00 23.80 7.26
N GLN A 196 2.75 23.91 5.95
CA GLN A 196 3.09 25.11 5.21
C GLN A 196 2.28 26.33 5.68
N SER A 197 0.98 26.15 5.97
CA SER A 197 0.12 27.18 6.55
C SER A 197 0.63 27.65 7.92
N LEU A 198 1.00 26.72 8.80
CA LEU A 198 1.59 27.03 10.10
C LEU A 198 2.89 27.81 9.97
N LYS A 199 3.80 27.40 9.08
CA LYS A 199 5.04 28.13 8.80
C LYS A 199 4.79 29.57 8.37
N ARG A 200 3.81 29.80 7.50
CA ARG A 200 3.42 31.15 7.05
C ARG A 200 2.86 31.99 8.21
N SER A 201 1.98 31.41 9.03
CA SER A 201 1.40 32.08 10.20
C SER A 201 2.47 32.46 11.22
N VAL A 202 3.38 31.55 11.54
CA VAL A 202 4.51 31.80 12.45
C VAL A 202 5.41 32.89 11.87
N ALA A 203 5.75 32.84 10.58
CA ALA A 203 6.55 33.87 9.93
C ALA A 203 5.89 35.26 10.02
N ALA A 204 4.59 35.36 9.73
CA ALA A 204 3.84 36.62 9.81
C ALA A 204 3.79 37.19 11.24
N LYS A 205 3.54 36.33 12.24
CA LYS A 205 3.60 36.74 13.65
C LYS A 205 4.99 37.22 14.04
N ARG A 206 6.04 36.54 13.57
CA ARG A 206 7.42 36.96 13.83
C ARG A 206 7.76 38.30 13.20
N THR A 207 7.38 38.53 11.95
CA THR A 207 7.61 39.84 11.32
C THR A 207 6.92 40.95 12.10
N TYR A 208 5.70 40.71 12.58
CA TYR A 208 4.99 41.67 13.42
C TYR A 208 5.73 41.97 14.74
N VAL A 209 6.18 40.93 15.45
CA VAL A 209 6.96 41.11 16.69
C VAL A 209 8.26 41.88 16.43
N ILE A 210 8.96 41.59 15.34
CA ILE A 210 10.19 42.33 14.97
C ILE A 210 9.88 43.81 14.74
N MET A 211 8.80 44.13 14.02
CA MET A 211 8.41 45.53 13.81
C MET A 211 8.04 46.23 15.13
N LEU A 212 7.36 45.54 16.05
CA LEU A 212 7.08 46.08 17.38
C LEU A 212 8.36 46.34 18.19
N GLN A 213 9.32 45.41 18.16
CA GLN A 213 10.61 45.60 18.83
C GLN A 213 11.35 46.82 18.28
N GLN A 214 11.36 46.98 16.95
CA GLN A 214 11.96 48.15 16.30
C GLN A 214 11.27 49.46 16.72
N LEU A 215 9.93 49.47 16.78
CA LEU A 215 9.17 50.64 17.22
C LEU A 215 9.47 51.03 18.67
N LEU A 216 9.70 50.04 19.54
CA LEU A 216 10.03 50.23 20.95
C LEU A 216 11.52 50.49 21.21
N GLY A 217 12.37 50.47 20.18
CA GLY A 217 13.83 50.62 20.32
C GLY A 217 14.52 49.43 20.99
N LEU A 218 13.87 48.26 21.03
CA LEU A 218 14.44 47.04 21.59
C LEU A 218 15.36 46.34 20.57
N PRO A 219 16.43 45.67 21.02
CA PRO A 219 17.30 44.93 20.11
C PRO A 219 16.53 43.75 19.50
N THR A 220 16.56 43.64 18.17
CA THR A 220 15.95 42.52 17.44
C THR A 220 16.68 41.23 17.78
N GLN A 221 15.99 40.30 18.45
CA GLN A 221 16.57 39.01 18.79
C GLN A 221 16.70 38.14 17.53
N LYS A 222 17.84 37.46 17.38
CA LYS A 222 18.08 36.54 16.26
C LYS A 222 17.41 35.20 16.52
N LEU A 223 16.77 34.65 15.50
CA LEU A 223 16.02 33.39 15.57
C LEU A 223 16.89 32.19 16.00
N ALA A 224 18.16 32.16 15.58
CA ALA A 224 19.11 31.10 15.91
C ALA A 224 19.43 31.03 17.41
N SER A 225 19.49 32.19 18.10
CA SER A 225 19.75 32.23 19.54
C SER A 225 18.59 31.67 20.36
N GLU A 226 17.35 31.93 19.96
CA GLU A 226 16.16 31.38 20.65
C GLU A 226 16.07 29.86 20.52
N TRP A 227 16.38 29.32 19.33
CA TRP A 227 16.36 27.88 19.08
C TRP A 227 17.40 27.12 19.91
N MET A 228 18.60 27.68 20.06
CA MET A 228 19.65 27.11 20.92
C MET A 228 19.23 27.06 22.39
N ILE A 229 18.51 28.09 22.87
CA ILE A 229 17.99 28.14 24.24
C ILE A 229 16.91 27.08 24.45
N LEU A 230 15.99 26.93 23.48
CA LEU A 230 14.91 25.93 23.57
C LEU A 230 15.42 24.49 23.49
N GLN A 231 16.40 24.20 22.62
CA GLN A 231 17.04 22.88 22.58
C GLN A 231 17.75 22.57 23.90
N GLY A 232 18.51 23.53 24.44
CA GLY A 232 19.16 23.36 25.73
C GLY A 232 18.18 23.08 26.87
N GLN A 233 17.00 23.70 26.86
CA GLN A 233 15.94 23.45 27.86
C GLN A 233 15.26 22.09 27.68
N GLN A 234 15.05 21.61 26.45
CA GLN A 234 14.50 20.28 26.20
C GLN A 234 15.46 19.17 26.64
N ASP A 235 16.76 19.33 26.36
CA ASP A 235 17.79 18.37 26.79
C ASP A 235 17.95 18.33 28.31
N LEU A 236 17.63 19.43 29.00
CA LEU A 236 17.58 19.51 30.47
C LEU A 236 16.35 18.82 31.07
N LEU A 237 15.22 18.77 30.35
CA LEU A 237 13.99 18.10 30.80
C LEU A 237 13.99 16.59 30.53
N LEU A 238 14.88 16.12 29.64
CA LEU A 238 15.01 14.71 29.26
C LEU A 238 16.09 13.95 30.06
N LYS A 239 16.79 14.63 30.99
CA LYS A 239 17.73 14.04 31.94
C LYS A 239 17.09 13.89 33.31
#